data_AF-A0A1G9Z8M4-F1
#
_entry.id   AF-A0A1G9Z8M4-F1
#
_cell.length_a   1.000
_cell.length_b   1.000
_cell.length_c   1.000
_cell.angle_alpha   90.00
_cell.angle_beta   90.00
_cell.angle_gamma   90.00
#
_symmetry.space_group_name_H-M   'P 1'
#
loop_
_entity.id
_entity.type
_entity.pdbx_description
1 polymer ?
#
loop_
_entity_poly.entity_id
_entity_poly.type
_entity_poly.pdbx_seq_one_letter_code
_entity_poly.pdbx_strand_id
1 'polypeptide(L)'
;MELFKKYYLPWHFPFRKELAGIVVIIALFLLFPYLIREVDGSAAAIDPGILSAIILAASAILIFKAITWWIINTIWPAFAIYSDNQLESNFRSLPANQKVMIYMSFYMLIFYSFILVLSALI
;
A
#
# COMPACT_ATOMS: atom_id res chain seq x y z
N MET A 1 13.60 -29.18 18.86
CA MET A 1 13.38 -27.74 19.07
C MET A 1 14.17 -26.98 18.01
N GLU A 2 13.71 -27.03 16.75
CA GLU A 2 14.43 -26.48 15.58
C GLU A 2 13.53 -25.59 14.68
N LEU A 3 12.46 -25.03 15.23
CA LEU A 3 11.49 -24.26 14.43
C LEU A 3 11.90 -22.79 14.17
N PHE A 4 13.00 -22.32 14.76
CA PHE A 4 13.38 -20.89 14.71
C PHE A 4 14.49 -20.53 13.71
N LYS A 5 15.14 -21.50 13.05
CA LYS A 5 16.34 -21.21 12.23
C LYS A 5 16.10 -20.92 10.74
N LYS A 6 14.87 -21.08 10.22
CA LYS A 6 14.63 -21.02 8.76
C LYS A 6 14.39 -19.61 8.19
N TYR A 7 14.31 -18.56 9.01
CA TYR A 7 14.03 -17.19 8.53
C TYR A 7 15.24 -16.25 8.41
N TYR A 8 16.47 -16.77 8.55
CA TYR A 8 17.69 -15.99 8.30
C TYR A 8 18.32 -16.39 6.96
N LEU A 9 17.72 -15.92 5.86
CA LEU A 9 18.38 -15.87 4.54
C LEU A 9 18.62 -14.38 4.22
N PRO A 10 19.84 -13.84 4.40
CA PRO A 10 20.10 -12.40 4.33
C PRO A 10 20.41 -11.88 2.92
N TRP A 11 20.29 -12.71 1.87
CA TRP A 11 20.90 -12.42 0.56
C TRP A 11 19.96 -12.35 -0.63
N HIS A 12 18.66 -12.40 -0.42
CA HIS A 12 17.70 -11.95 -1.42
C HIS A 12 16.91 -10.82 -0.78
N PHE A 13 17.33 -9.57 -1.05
CA PHE A 13 16.38 -8.48 -1.11
C PHE A 13 15.51 -8.79 -2.33
N PRO A 14 14.28 -9.33 -2.21
CA PRO A 14 13.41 -9.31 -3.34
C PRO A 14 13.20 -7.83 -3.59
N PHE A 15 13.65 -7.33 -4.74
CA PHE A 15 13.23 -6.03 -5.24
C PHE A 15 11.73 -6.17 -5.49
N ARG A 16 10.93 -6.12 -4.42
CA ARG A 16 9.48 -6.19 -4.50
C ARG A 16 9.11 -5.00 -5.36
N LYS A 17 8.31 -5.23 -6.39
CA LYS A 17 7.79 -4.19 -7.30
C LYS A 17 7.22 -2.98 -6.53
N GLU A 18 6.80 -3.22 -5.29
CA GLU A 18 6.34 -2.25 -4.30
C GLU A 18 7.40 -1.22 -3.90
N LEU A 19 8.64 -1.63 -3.57
CA LEU A 19 9.72 -0.71 -3.21
C LEU A 19 10.18 0.10 -4.43
N ALA A 20 10.25 -0.55 -5.60
CA ALA A 20 10.51 0.13 -6.85
C ALA A 20 9.42 1.17 -7.16
N GLY A 21 8.15 0.83 -6.93
CA GLY A 21 7.01 1.74 -7.10
C GLY A 21 7.08 2.97 -6.18
N ILE A 22 7.48 2.79 -4.93
CA ILE A 22 7.68 3.90 -3.97
C ILE A 22 8.80 4.83 -4.44
N VAL A 23 9.95 4.28 -4.83
CA VAL A 23 11.08 5.07 -5.33
C VAL A 23 10.70 5.83 -6.60
N VAL A 24 10.01 5.18 -7.55
CA VAL A 24 9.54 5.80 -8.78
C VAL A 24 8.56 6.94 -8.49
N ILE A 25 7.60 6.75 -7.58
CA ILE A 25 6.62 7.80 -7.24
C ILE A 25 7.25 8.97 -6.51
N ILE A 26 8.23 8.74 -5.62
CA ILE A 26 8.97 9.82 -4.96
C ILE A 26 9.79 10.60 -5.98
N ALA A 27 10.49 9.90 -6.90
CA ALA A 27 11.22 10.55 -7.97
C ALA A 27 10.27 11.35 -8.89
N LEU A 28 9.11 10.79 -9.23
CA LEU A 28 8.08 11.49 -10.00
C LEU A 28 7.61 12.74 -9.26
N PHE A 29 7.30 12.64 -7.97
CA PHE A 29 6.85 13.78 -7.16
C PHE A 29 7.87 14.93 -7.14
N LEU A 30 9.16 14.62 -6.99
CA LEU A 30 10.23 15.63 -6.99
C LEU A 30 10.48 16.25 -8.36
N LEU A 31 10.31 15.47 -9.44
CA LEU A 31 10.55 15.92 -10.81
C LEU A 31 9.32 16.58 -11.46
N PHE A 32 8.11 16.25 -10.98
CA PHE A 32 6.85 16.70 -11.55
C PHE A 32 6.74 18.23 -11.74
N PRO A 33 7.18 19.09 -10.79
CA PRO A 33 7.09 20.54 -10.94
C PRO A 33 7.97 21.08 -12.09
N TYR A 34 9.07 20.39 -12.39
CA TYR A 34 9.97 20.76 -13.48
C TYR A 34 9.42 20.24 -14.81
N LEU A 35 8.94 19.01 -14.85
CA LEU A 35 8.38 18.39 -16.05
C LEU A 35 7.16 19.14 -16.60
N ILE A 36 6.28 19.64 -15.73
CA ILE A 36 5.09 20.34 -16.18
C ILE A 36 5.39 21.74 -16.75
N ARG A 37 6.47 22.37 -16.28
CA ARG A 37 6.95 23.67 -16.77
C ARG A 37 7.59 23.60 -18.15
N GLU A 38 8.10 22.44 -18.55
CA GLU A 38 8.58 22.20 -19.92
C GLU A 38 7.42 22.05 -20.92
N VAL A 39 6.25 21.60 -20.46
CA VAL A 39 5.05 21.45 -21.30
C VAL A 39 4.26 22.76 -21.39
N ASP A 40 4.11 23.45 -20.26
CA ASP A 40 3.47 24.76 -20.18
C ASP A 40 4.28 25.69 -19.28
N GLY A 41 5.11 26.52 -19.91
CA GLY A 41 5.92 27.53 -19.22
C GLY A 41 5.10 28.67 -18.61
N SER A 42 3.81 28.78 -18.95
CA SER A 42 2.89 29.78 -18.40
C SER A 42 2.08 29.29 -17.21
N ALA A 43 2.16 27.99 -16.89
CA ALA A 43 1.43 27.38 -15.79
C ALA A 43 1.74 28.09 -14.47
N ALA A 44 0.69 28.52 -13.76
CA ALA A 44 0.83 29.19 -12.48
C ALA A 44 1.43 28.21 -11.46
N ALA A 45 2.16 28.70 -10.46
CA ALA A 45 2.75 27.84 -9.43
C ALA A 45 1.74 26.96 -8.65
N ILE A 46 0.44 27.25 -8.78
CA ILE A 46 -0.67 26.50 -8.19
C ILE A 46 -0.94 25.18 -8.95
N ASP A 47 -0.77 25.15 -10.28
CA ASP A 47 -1.13 24.00 -11.12
C ASP A 47 -0.23 22.76 -10.85
N PRO A 48 1.10 22.92 -10.72
CA PRO A 48 1.97 21.82 -10.28
C PRO A 48 1.62 21.35 -8.85
N GLY A 49 1.16 22.25 -7.99
CA GLY A 49 0.78 21.94 -6.62
C GLY A 49 -0.42 20.99 -6.55
N ILE A 50 -1.52 21.31 -7.24
CA ILE A 50 -2.73 20.49 -7.27
C ILE A 50 -2.46 19.12 -7.90
N LEU A 51 -1.71 19.07 -9.01
CA LEU A 51 -1.39 17.82 -9.69
C LEU A 51 -0.39 16.97 -8.89
N SER A 52 0.54 17.59 -8.15
CA SER A 52 1.42 16.87 -7.21
C SER A 52 0.66 16.26 -6.03
N ALA A 53 -0.50 16.81 -5.65
CA ALA A 53 -1.33 16.24 -4.60
C ALA A 53 -1.88 14.85 -4.97
N ILE A 54 -2.14 14.59 -6.26
CA ILE A 54 -2.53 13.27 -6.76
C ILE A 54 -1.38 12.27 -6.60
N ILE A 55 -0.16 12.69 -6.95
CA ILE A 55 1.06 11.86 -6.78
C ILE A 55 1.32 11.61 -5.30
N LEU A 56 1.12 12.62 -4.45
CA LEU A 56 1.25 12.51 -3.00
C LEU A 56 0.22 11.52 -2.42
N ALA A 57 -1.04 11.58 -2.86
CA ALA A 57 -2.07 10.63 -2.45
C ALA A 57 -1.71 9.19 -2.86
N ALA A 58 -1.24 8.99 -4.09
CA ALA A 58 -0.75 7.69 -4.54
C ALA A 58 0.45 7.20 -3.72
N SER A 59 1.38 8.09 -3.37
CA SER A 59 2.53 7.79 -2.52
C SER A 59 2.10 7.36 -1.12
N ALA A 60 1.14 8.06 -0.52
CA ALA A 60 0.63 7.76 0.81
C ALA A 60 0.01 6.36 0.87
N ILE A 61 -0.76 5.97 -0.16
CA ILE A 61 -1.34 4.62 -0.27
C ILE A 61 -0.25 3.55 -0.36
N LEU A 62 0.79 3.76 -1.17
CA LEU A 62 1.88 2.80 -1.32
C LEU A 62 2.71 2.66 -0.04
N ILE A 63 3.01 3.78 0.62
CA ILE A 63 3.72 3.79 1.89
C ILE A 63 2.89 3.08 2.96
N PHE A 64 1.60 3.40 3.06
CA PHE A 64 0.68 2.75 3.99
C PHE A 64 0.67 1.23 3.76
N LYS A 65 0.48 0.78 2.51
CA LYS A 65 0.53 -0.64 2.15
C LYS A 65 1.85 -1.29 2.57
N ALA A 66 2.99 -0.66 2.28
CA ALA A 66 4.30 -1.21 2.61
C ALA A 66 4.51 -1.35 4.12
N ILE A 67 4.10 -0.34 4.90
CA ILE A 67 4.17 -0.39 6.37
C ILE A 67 3.25 -1.48 6.91
N THR A 68 2.00 -1.56 6.44
CA THR A 68 1.06 -2.61 6.87
C THR A 68 1.61 -4.00 6.57
N TRP A 69 2.17 -4.21 5.38
CA TRP A 69 2.78 -5.49 5.01
C TRP A 69 4.01 -5.83 5.87
N TRP A 70 4.84 -4.83 6.16
CA TRP A 70 5.99 -5.00 7.05
C TRP A 70 5.56 -5.39 8.48
N ILE A 71 4.51 -4.75 9.01
CA ILE A 71 3.93 -5.08 10.32
C ILE A 71 3.37 -6.50 10.32
N ILE A 72 2.61 -6.90 9.29
CA ILE A 72 2.03 -8.25 9.18
C ILE A 72 3.14 -9.31 9.17
N ASN A 73 4.20 -9.11 8.38
CA ASN A 73 5.32 -10.06 8.35
C ASN A 73 6.05 -10.15 9.69
N THR A 74 6.13 -9.03 10.43
CA THR A 74 6.86 -8.96 11.70
C THR A 74 6.06 -9.62 12.82
N ILE A 75 4.77 -9.29 12.94
CA ILE A 75 3.91 -9.77 14.04
C ILE A 75 3.39 -11.18 13.75
N TRP A 76 3.05 -11.48 12.49
CA TRP A 76 2.39 -12.72 12.11
C TRP A 76 2.92 -13.31 10.80
N PRO A 77 4.16 -13.84 10.79
CA PRO A 77 4.80 -14.38 9.59
C PRO A 77 4.04 -15.58 8.99
N ALA A 78 3.40 -16.39 9.84
CA ALA A 78 2.56 -17.50 9.39
C ALA A 78 1.36 -17.02 8.54
N PHE A 79 0.75 -15.89 8.92
CA PHE A 79 -0.34 -15.29 8.15
C PHE A 79 0.17 -14.70 6.84
N ALA A 80 1.37 -14.09 6.81
CA ALA A 80 1.96 -13.60 5.56
C ALA A 80 2.17 -14.72 4.54
N ILE A 81 2.68 -15.88 4.97
CA ILE A 81 2.86 -17.05 4.10
C ILE A 81 1.52 -17.62 3.62
N TYR A 82 0.53 -17.66 4.51
CA TYR A 82 -0.83 -18.06 4.14
C TYR A 82 -1.44 -17.11 3.10
N SER A 83 -1.27 -15.79 3.32
CA SER A 83 -1.76 -14.74 2.43
C SER A 83 -1.20 -14.88 1.01
N ASP A 84 0.11 -15.16 0.89
CA ASP A 84 0.76 -15.26 -0.42
C ASP A 84 0.40 -16.56 -1.17
N ASN A 85 0.21 -17.68 -0.46
CA ASN A 85 0.14 -18.99 -1.11
C ASN A 85 -1.25 -19.63 -1.14
N GLN A 86 -2.12 -19.29 -0.19
CA GLN A 86 -3.33 -20.09 0.10
C GLN A 86 -4.61 -19.25 0.16
N LEU A 87 -4.49 -17.94 0.46
CA LEU A 87 -5.63 -17.07 0.65
C LEU A 87 -6.50 -16.94 -0.60
N GLU A 88 -5.91 -16.83 -1.79
CA GLU A 88 -6.68 -16.74 -3.03
C GLU A 88 -7.50 -18.01 -3.30
N SER A 89 -6.85 -19.17 -3.21
CA SER A 89 -7.51 -20.48 -3.43
C SER A 89 -8.64 -20.68 -2.42
N ASN A 90 -8.38 -20.43 -1.14
CA ASN A 90 -9.37 -20.58 -0.09
C ASN A 90 -10.52 -19.60 -0.28
N PHE A 91 -10.24 -18.33 -0.59
CA PHE A 91 -11.27 -17.34 -0.84
C PHE A 91 -12.15 -17.71 -2.04
N ARG A 92 -11.57 -18.21 -3.13
CA ARG A 92 -12.32 -18.68 -4.31
C ARG A 92 -13.24 -19.85 -3.98
N SER A 93 -12.82 -20.74 -3.09
CA SER A 93 -13.63 -21.90 -2.66
C SER A 93 -14.80 -21.55 -1.74
N LEU A 94 -14.84 -20.33 -1.16
CA LEU A 94 -15.91 -19.94 -0.25
C LEU A 94 -17.27 -19.81 -0.96
N PRO A 95 -18.37 -20.16 -0.29
CA PRO A 95 -19.72 -19.90 -0.77
C PRO A 95 -19.98 -18.39 -0.91
N ALA A 96 -20.87 -18.03 -1.85
CA ALA A 96 -21.14 -16.63 -2.21
C ALA A 96 -21.53 -15.76 -1.00
N ASN A 97 -22.35 -16.28 -0.09
CA ASN A 97 -22.77 -15.57 1.11
C ASN A 97 -21.58 -15.15 1.99
N GLN A 98 -20.60 -16.03 2.16
CA GLN A 98 -19.41 -15.73 2.96
C GLN A 98 -18.51 -14.71 2.27
N LYS A 99 -18.39 -14.76 0.93
CA LYS A 99 -17.67 -13.74 0.16
C LYS A 99 -18.28 -12.36 0.34
N VAL A 100 -19.61 -12.25 0.25
CA VAL A 100 -20.34 -10.99 0.46
C VAL A 100 -20.10 -10.46 1.87
N MET A 101 -20.17 -11.32 2.90
CA MET A 101 -19.88 -10.91 4.28
C MET A 101 -18.45 -10.41 4.44
N ILE A 102 -17.46 -11.06 3.84
CA ILE A 102 -16.05 -10.63 3.90
C ILE A 102 -15.88 -9.27 3.25
N TYR A 103 -16.42 -9.06 2.05
CA TYR A 103 -16.35 -7.77 1.37
C TYR A 103 -17.04 -6.66 2.17
N MET A 104 -18.26 -6.91 2.66
CA MET A 104 -18.98 -5.92 3.48
C MET A 104 -18.23 -5.58 4.77
N SER A 105 -17.71 -6.59 5.47
CA SER A 105 -16.92 -6.38 6.70
C SER A 105 -15.67 -5.54 6.41
N PHE A 106 -14.98 -5.83 5.30
CA PHE A 106 -13.80 -5.09 4.90
C PHE A 106 -14.12 -3.62 4.59
N TYR A 107 -15.18 -3.35 3.82
CA TYR A 107 -15.60 -1.97 3.53
C TYR A 107 -16.06 -1.22 4.79
N MET A 108 -16.77 -1.89 5.70
CA MET A 108 -17.18 -1.29 6.97
C MET A 108 -15.98 -0.96 7.86
N LEU A 109 -14.95 -1.82 7.88
CA LEU A 109 -13.71 -1.54 8.61
C LEU A 109 -12.96 -0.35 8.03
N ILE A 110 -12.83 -0.25 6.70
CA ILE A 110 -12.22 0.92 6.05
C ILE A 110 -13.00 2.20 6.38
N PHE A 111 -14.32 2.15 6.28
CA PHE A 111 -15.18 3.30 6.59
C PHE A 111 -15.04 3.72 8.05
N TYR A 112 -15.01 2.75 8.98
CA TYR A 112 -14.79 3.02 10.39
C TYR A 112 -13.40 3.61 10.67
N SER A 113 -12.34 3.08 10.04
CA SER A 113 -11.01 3.68 10.12
C SER A 113 -10.98 5.13 9.61
N PHE A 114 -11.71 5.42 8.52
CA PHE A 114 -11.84 6.79 8.02
C PHE A 114 -12.50 7.72 9.04
N ILE A 115 -13.61 7.29 9.66
CA ILE A 115 -14.29 8.06 10.72
C ILE A 115 -13.33 8.32 11.90
N LEU A 116 -12.59 7.31 12.35
CA LEU A 116 -11.64 7.46 13.47
C LEU A 116 -10.54 8.48 13.15
N VAL A 117 -9.97 8.42 11.93
CA VAL A 117 -8.96 9.39 11.49
C VAL A 117 -9.55 10.80 11.41
N LEU A 118 -10.76 10.94 10.86
CA LEU A 118 -11.45 12.24 10.78
C LEU A 118 -11.74 12.80 12.17
N SER A 119 -12.20 11.96 13.10
CA SER A 119 -12.46 12.34 14.50
C SER A 119 -11.19 12.68 15.28
N ALA A 120 -10.01 12.25 14.83
CA ALA A 120 -8.75 12.64 15.45
C ALA A 120 -8.25 14.01 14.94
N LEU A 121 -8.79 14.49 13.81
CA LEU A 121 -8.41 15.75 13.16
C LEU A 121 -9.34 16.92 13.53
N ILE A 122 -10.61 16.64 13.85
CA ILE A 122 -11.63 17.59 14.29
C ILE A 122 -11.72 17.57 15.82
#